data_AF-A0A968UPY5-F1
#
_entry.id   AF-A0A968UPY5-F1
#
_cell.length_a   1.000
_cell.length_b   1.000
_cell.length_c   1.000
_cell.angle_alpha   90.00
_cell.angle_beta   90.00
_cell.angle_gamma   90.00
#
_symmetry.space_group_name_H-M   'P 1'
#
loop_
_entity.id
_entity.type
_entity.pdbx_description
1 polymer ?
#
loop_
_entity_poly.entity_id
_entity_poly.type
_entity_poly.pdbx_seq_one_letter_code
_entity_poly.pdbx_strand_id
1 'polypeptide(L)'
;MGTKKHATALVTEESDGCICSNGFRIFRNFSIDAYFILYFLKSELFLRQMFMYRTGAAIPNVSDADLANIRIHLPNDSIVRHISEKMKHAFELRQASKREFEDIDGDIFKTVL
;
A
#
# COMPACT_ATOMS: atom_id res chain seq x y z
N MET A 1 -6.79 1.49 -10.79
CA MET A 1 -6.08 0.35 -10.16
C MET A 1 -5.01 -0.18 -11.13
N GLY A 2 -3.95 -0.84 -10.64
CA GLY A 2 -2.92 -1.43 -11.52
C GLY A 2 -2.01 -0.42 -12.24
N THR A 3 -1.82 0.78 -11.68
CA THR A 3 -0.84 1.77 -12.15
C THR A 3 0.06 2.18 -10.99
N LYS A 4 1.22 2.80 -11.26
CA LYS A 4 2.15 3.27 -10.21
C LYS A 4 1.50 4.18 -9.16
N LYS A 5 0.41 4.87 -9.54
CA LYS A 5 -0.34 5.80 -8.70
C LYS A 5 -1.49 5.14 -7.92
N HIS A 6 -1.76 3.84 -8.08
CA HIS A 6 -2.80 3.18 -7.30
C HIS A 6 -2.53 3.31 -5.80
N ALA A 7 -3.57 3.53 -5.00
CA ALA A 7 -3.41 3.69 -3.56
C ALA A 7 -3.07 2.34 -2.89
N THR A 8 -2.13 2.38 -1.96
CA THR A 8 -1.80 1.26 -1.06
C THR A 8 -1.47 1.86 0.29
N ALA A 9 -1.90 1.23 1.37
CA ALA A 9 -1.63 1.68 2.72
C ALA A 9 -1.33 0.49 3.61
N LEU A 10 -0.51 0.72 4.64
CA LEU A 10 -0.39 -0.16 5.77
C LEU A 10 -1.42 0.29 6.82
N VAL A 11 -2.18 -0.64 7.38
CA VAL A 11 -3.06 -0.36 8.52
C VAL A 11 -2.18 -0.27 9.76
N THR A 12 -2.09 0.93 10.34
CA THR A 12 -1.39 1.20 11.61
C THR A 12 -2.36 1.06 12.78
N GLU A 13 -1.84 1.05 14.00
CA GLU A 13 -2.63 1.02 15.24
C GLU A 13 -3.65 2.17 15.30
N GLU A 14 -3.29 3.37 14.85
CA GLU A 14 -4.18 4.54 14.77
C GLU A 14 -5.41 4.30 13.88
N SER A 15 -5.30 3.39 12.91
CA SER A 15 -6.34 3.06 11.92
C SER A 15 -6.97 1.68 12.14
N ASP A 16 -6.63 1.00 13.23
CA ASP A 16 -7.23 -0.30 13.53
C ASP A 16 -8.73 -0.17 13.81
N GLY A 17 -9.51 -1.11 13.30
CA GLY A 17 -10.98 -1.09 13.39
C GLY A 17 -11.69 0.00 12.57
N CYS A 18 -10.98 0.87 11.87
CA CYS A 18 -11.58 1.90 11.03
C CYS A 18 -12.29 1.33 9.78
N ILE A 19 -13.25 2.10 9.26
CA ILE A 19 -13.98 1.78 8.03
C ILE A 19 -13.21 2.34 6.83
N CYS A 20 -13.08 1.55 5.76
CA CYS A 20 -12.53 2.00 4.49
C CYS A 20 -13.53 1.78 3.34
N SER A 21 -13.29 2.46 2.21
CA SER A 21 -14.16 2.32 1.04
C SER A 21 -14.12 0.89 0.48
N ASN A 22 -15.26 0.41 -0.03
CA ASN A 22 -15.39 -0.87 -0.76
C ASN A 22 -14.49 -0.97 -2.01
N GLY A 23 -13.89 0.14 -2.45
CA GLY A 23 -12.87 0.15 -3.50
C GLY A 23 -11.51 -0.38 -3.07
N PHE A 24 -11.27 -0.55 -1.76
CA PHE A 24 -10.06 -1.18 -1.23
C PHE A 24 -10.25 -2.70 -1.08
N ARG A 25 -9.11 -3.39 -1.11
CA ARG A 25 -9.04 -4.81 -0.78
C ARG A 25 -8.10 -4.96 0.40
N ILE A 26 -8.59 -5.67 1.42
CA ILE A 26 -7.91 -5.80 2.70
C ILE A 26 -7.17 -7.14 2.71
N PHE A 27 -5.86 -7.07 2.84
CA PHE A 27 -5.02 -8.25 3.02
C PHE A 27 -4.77 -8.46 4.52
N ARG A 28 -5.06 -9.65 5.04
CA ARG A 28 -4.88 -10.02 6.46
C ARG A 28 -4.31 -11.45 6.56
N ASN A 29 -3.78 -11.80 7.73
CA ASN A 29 -3.40 -13.18 8.10
C ASN A 29 -2.42 -13.86 7.13
N PHE A 30 -1.41 -13.14 6.66
CA PHE A 30 -0.37 -13.68 5.79
C PHE A 30 0.95 -13.88 6.57
N SER A 31 1.74 -14.88 6.17
CA SER A 31 3.03 -15.23 6.79
C SER A 31 4.23 -14.44 6.25
N ILE A 32 3.98 -13.48 5.36
CA ILE A 32 5.00 -12.66 4.70
C ILE A 32 5.08 -11.31 5.40
N ASP A 33 6.26 -10.69 5.46
CA ASP A 33 6.39 -9.36 6.03
C ASP A 33 5.48 -8.33 5.32
N ALA A 34 4.74 -7.53 6.09
CA ALA A 34 3.77 -6.58 5.54
C ALA A 34 4.41 -5.47 4.70
N TYR A 35 5.65 -5.05 5.03
CA TYR A 35 6.40 -4.09 4.23
C TYR A 35 6.87 -4.69 2.91
N PHE A 36 7.23 -5.98 2.88
CA PHE A 36 7.46 -6.67 1.61
C PHE A 36 6.20 -6.70 0.75
N ILE A 37 5.04 -7.01 1.33
CA ILE A 37 3.76 -6.99 0.58
C ILE A 37 3.47 -5.58 0.06
N LEU A 38 3.63 -4.55 0.91
CA LEU A 38 3.42 -3.16 0.50
C LEU A 38 4.32 -2.76 -0.68
N TYR A 39 5.58 -3.20 -0.65
CA TYR A 39 6.49 -3.06 -1.80
C TYR A 39 5.98 -3.84 -3.02
N PHE A 40 5.62 -5.12 -2.85
CA PHE A 40 5.20 -5.99 -3.94
C PHE A 40 3.99 -5.42 -4.68
N LEU A 41 3.01 -4.88 -3.96
CA LEU A 41 1.84 -4.22 -4.54
C LEU A 41 2.22 -3.04 -5.44
N LYS A 42 3.39 -2.41 -5.24
CA LYS A 42 3.92 -1.33 -6.08
C LYS A 42 4.87 -1.80 -7.18
N SER A 43 5.28 -3.07 -7.14
CA SER A 43 6.26 -3.62 -8.06
C SER A 43 5.71 -3.76 -9.48
N GLU A 44 6.61 -3.71 -10.47
CA GLU A 44 6.25 -3.98 -11.86
C GLU A 44 5.63 -5.38 -12.06
N LEU A 45 6.03 -6.37 -11.26
CA LEU A 45 5.48 -7.73 -11.30
C LEU A 45 4.00 -7.74 -10.93
N PHE A 46 3.60 -7.01 -9.89
CA PHE A 46 2.19 -6.88 -9.52
C PHE A 46 1.42 -6.06 -10.55
N LEU A 47 1.96 -4.90 -10.96
CA LEU A 47 1.28 -3.99 -11.89
C LEU A 47 1.02 -4.64 -13.25
N ARG A 48 1.95 -5.46 -13.74
CA ARG A 48 1.76 -6.25 -14.97
C ARG A 48 0.66 -7.30 -14.83
N GLN A 49 0.61 -8.02 -13.71
CA GLN A 49 -0.47 -8.98 -13.45
C GLN A 49 -1.82 -8.28 -13.36
N MET A 50 -1.90 -7.16 -12.64
CA MET A 50 -3.10 -6.33 -12.60
C MET A 50 -3.53 -5.83 -13.98
N PHE A 51 -2.57 -5.51 -14.86
CA PHE A 51 -2.86 -5.10 -16.23
C PHE A 51 -3.37 -6.26 -17.10
N MET A 52 -3.00 -7.50 -16.81
CA MET A 52 -3.57 -8.67 -17.51
C MET A 52 -4.99 -8.99 -17.05
N TYR A 53 -5.26 -8.82 -15.75
CA TYR A 53 -6.56 -9.15 -15.15
C TYR A 53 -7.60 -8.03 -15.21
N ARG A 54 -7.20 -6.80 -15.55
CA ARG A 54 -8.16 -5.69 -15.66
C ARG A 54 -9.17 -5.96 -16.78
N THR A 55 -10.43 -5.71 -16.45
CA THR A 55 -11.56 -5.74 -17.40
C THR A 55 -12.22 -4.36 -17.43
N GLY A 56 -13.11 -4.14 -18.41
CA GLY A 56 -13.81 -2.87 -18.58
C GLY A 56 -13.00 -1.84 -19.39
N ALA A 57 -13.61 -1.30 -20.44
CA ALA A 57 -12.96 -0.35 -21.34
C ALA A 57 -12.86 1.07 -20.73
N ALA A 58 -14.00 1.62 -20.29
CA ALA A 58 -14.08 2.98 -19.74
C ALA A 58 -13.68 3.05 -18.25
N ILE A 59 -14.12 2.08 -17.45
CA ILE A 59 -13.85 2.01 -16.02
C ILE A 59 -13.15 0.67 -15.73
N PRO A 60 -11.82 0.66 -15.59
CA PRO A 60 -11.09 -0.57 -15.37
C PRO A 60 -11.36 -1.14 -13.98
N ASN A 61 -11.67 -2.44 -13.93
CA ASN A 61 -11.94 -3.19 -12.70
C ASN A 61 -11.16 -4.51 -12.67
N VAL A 62 -10.93 -5.05 -11.46
CA VAL A 62 -10.36 -6.39 -11.24
C VAL A 62 -11.24 -7.07 -10.19
N SER A 63 -11.69 -8.29 -10.48
CA SER A 63 -12.52 -9.06 -9.55
C SER A 63 -11.69 -9.63 -8.40
N ASP A 64 -12.34 -10.01 -7.31
CA ASP A 64 -11.68 -10.63 -6.16
C ASP A 64 -11.07 -11.98 -6.54
N ALA A 65 -11.73 -12.72 -7.43
CA ALA A 65 -11.22 -13.98 -7.98
C ALA A 65 -9.94 -13.76 -8.80
N ASP A 66 -9.91 -12.73 -9.65
CA ASP A 66 -8.71 -12.40 -10.43
C ASP A 66 -7.57 -11.89 -9.55
N LEU A 67 -7.89 -11.06 -8.55
CA LEU A 67 -6.90 -10.58 -7.58
C LEU A 67 -6.27 -11.75 -6.80
N ALA A 68 -7.06 -12.75 -6.42
CA ALA A 68 -6.57 -13.96 -5.76
C ALA A 68 -5.66 -14.82 -6.64
N ASN A 69 -5.74 -14.67 -7.98
CA ASN A 69 -4.87 -15.38 -8.91
C ASN A 69 -3.48 -14.73 -9.08
N ILE A 70 -3.26 -13.53 -8.53
CA ILE A 70 -1.97 -12.85 -8.59
C ILE A 70 -0.91 -13.68 -7.87
N ARG A 71 0.18 -13.96 -8.59
CA ARG A 71 1.32 -14.72 -8.10
C ARG A 71 2.35 -13.80 -7.47
N ILE A 72 2.69 -14.11 -6.23
CA ILE A 72 3.79 -13.49 -5.49
C ILE A 72 4.99 -14.41 -5.60
N HIS A 73 6.05 -13.93 -6.27
CA HIS A 73 7.32 -14.64 -6.31
C HIS A 73 8.10 -14.27 -5.05
N LEU A 74 8.08 -15.18 -4.06
CA LEU A 74 8.76 -14.94 -2.79
C LEU A 74 10.23 -15.37 -2.92
N PRO A 75 11.20 -14.43 -2.82
CA PRO A 75 12.61 -14.79 -2.78
C PRO A 75 12.97 -15.38 -1.41
N ASN A 76 14.24 -15.73 -1.21
CA ASN A 76 14.70 -16.19 0.10
C ASN A 76 14.53 -15.13 1.20
N ASP A 77 14.52 -15.58 2.45
CA ASP A 77 14.23 -14.75 3.62
C ASP A 77 15.19 -13.56 3.78
N SER A 78 16.46 -13.73 3.40
CA SER A 78 17.44 -12.65 3.44
C SER A 78 17.06 -11.50 2.52
N ILE A 79 16.58 -11.80 1.31
CA ILE A 79 16.14 -10.79 0.33
C ILE A 79 14.82 -10.17 0.78
N VAL A 80 13.87 -10.97 1.26
CA VAL A 80 12.60 -10.47 1.81
C VAL A 80 12.87 -9.47 2.93
N ARG A 81 13.74 -9.83 3.88
CA ARG A 81 14.14 -8.95 4.99
C ARG A 81 14.77 -7.65 4.49
N HIS A 82 15.73 -7.74 3.57
CA HIS A 82 16.39 -6.56 3.02
C HIS A 82 15.40 -5.58 2.36
N ILE A 83 14.47 -6.10 1.56
CA ILE A 83 13.43 -5.28 0.91
C ILE A 83 12.49 -4.66 1.96
N SER A 84 12.08 -5.46 2.94
CA SER A 84 11.18 -5.04 4.02
C SER A 84 11.78 -3.89 4.83
N GLU A 85 13.04 -4.00 5.23
CA GLU A 85 13.76 -2.95 5.97
C GLU A 85 13.83 -1.64 5.17
N LYS A 86 14.14 -1.71 3.87
CA LYS A 86 14.16 -0.51 3.02
C LYS A 86 12.78 0.11 2.84
N MET A 87 11.75 -0.72 2.67
CA MET A 87 10.38 -0.23 2.50
C MET A 87 9.83 0.36 3.81
N LYS A 88 10.16 -0.24 4.95
CA LYS A 88 9.86 0.28 6.28
C LYS A 88 10.49 1.65 6.50
N HIS A 89 11.78 1.79 6.23
CA HIS A 89 12.47 3.07 6.35
C HIS A 89 11.84 4.16 5.46
N ALA A 90 11.53 3.83 4.20
CA ALA A 90 10.85 4.75 3.28
C ALA A 90 9.41 5.10 3.71
N PHE A 91 8.77 4.25 4.50
CA PHE A 91 7.45 4.50 5.06
C PHE A 91 7.53 5.42 6.28
N GLU A 92 8.49 5.19 7.18
CA GLU A 92 8.76 6.05 8.35
C GLU A 92 9.08 7.48 7.93
N LEU A 93 9.96 7.67 6.93
CA LEU A 93 10.28 9.01 6.40
C LEU A 93 9.04 9.74 5.87
N ARG A 94 8.12 9.02 5.21
CA ARG A 94 6.86 9.62 4.72
C ARG A 94 5.93 10.00 5.86
N GLN A 95 5.87 9.20 6.92
CA GLN A 95 5.07 9.55 8.09
C GLN A 95 5.64 10.75 8.85
N ALA A 96 6.96 10.79 9.05
CA ALA A 96 7.63 11.91 9.69
C ALA A 96 7.35 13.22 8.93
N SER A 97 7.53 13.19 7.60
CA SER A 97 7.20 14.34 6.76
C SER A 97 5.73 14.75 6.87
N LYS A 98 4.79 13.79 6.88
CA LYS A 98 3.35 14.08 7.03
C LYS A 98 3.04 14.74 8.38
N ARG A 99 3.66 14.29 9.47
CA ARG A 99 3.50 14.88 10.81
C ARG A 99 4.03 16.30 10.88
N GLU A 100 5.21 16.54 10.32
CA GLU A 100 5.77 17.91 10.24
C GLU A 100 4.83 18.87 9.51
N PHE A 101 4.20 18.43 8.40
CA PHE A 101 3.19 19.23 7.71
C PHE A 101 1.95 19.50 8.57
N GLU A 102 1.44 18.48 9.27
CA GLU A 102 0.28 18.62 10.16
C GLU A 102 0.56 19.57 11.35
N ASP A 103 1.78 19.52 11.90
CA ASP A 103 2.22 20.43 12.96
C ASP A 103 2.27 21.89 12.47
N ILE A 104 2.84 22.12 11.27
CA ILE A 104 2.89 23.45 10.64
C ILE A 104 1.47 24.01 10.43
N ASP A 105 0.56 23.20 9.88
CA ASP A 105 -0.84 23.60 9.69
C ASP A 105 -1.49 23.95 11.04
N GLY A 106 -1.26 23.13 12.07
CA GLY A 106 -1.77 23.35 13.42
C GLY A 106 -1.31 24.68 14.05
N ASP A 107 -0.05 25.05 13.85
CA ASP A 107 0.50 26.31 14.37
C ASP A 107 -0.02 27.54 13.63
N ILE A 108 -0.25 27.43 12.31
CA ILE A 108 -0.92 28.49 11.53
C ILE A 108 -2.35 28.69 12.06
N PHE A 109 -3.10 27.62 12.29
CA PHE A 109 -4.48 27.72 12.80
C PHE A 109 -4.56 28.42 14.16
N LYS A 110 -3.61 28.17 15.07
CA LYS A 110 -3.52 28.85 16.39
C LYS A 110 -3.14 30.33 16.30
N THR A 111 -2.53 30.76 15.20
CA THR A 111 -2.07 32.15 15.03
C THR A 111 -3.17 33.03 14.42
N VAL A 112 -4.09 32.43 13.67
CA VAL A 112 -5.17 33.14 12.94
C VAL A 112 -6.47 33.22 13.74
N LEU A 113 -6.63 32.41 14.79
CA LEU A 113 -7.74 32.45 15.75
C LEU A 113 -7.28 33.03 17.09
#